data_AF-A0AAW1PB61-F1
#
_entry.id   AF-A0AAW1PB61-F1
#
_cell.length_a   1.000
_cell.length_b   1.000
_cell.length_c   1.000
_cell.angle_alpha   90.00
_cell.angle_beta   90.00
_cell.angle_gamma   90.00
#
_symmetry.space_group_name_H-M   'P 1'
#
loop_
_entity.id
_entity.type
_entity.pdbx_description
1 polymer ?
#
loop_
_entity_poly.entity_id
_entity_poly.type
_entity_poly.pdbx_seq_one_letter_code
_entity_poly.pdbx_strand_id
1 'polypeptide(L)'
;MYVPSDSFGGLSPERKAADALRTLFTFIAVKIVLAQLEGSGRGSLASYNATDYQDLTTFLEEVPLRDGDAWLTLLLRRNEMLALRIMEVRAAYSVEDFEWESCKKLAVNDIKNANVKMMRQYATDAFKRAVGTDTSGADTPP
;
A
#
# COMPACT_ATOMS: atom_id res chain seq x y z
N MET A 1 -9.83 -5.93 22.75
CA MET A 1 -8.59 -5.22 23.15
C MET A 1 -8.92 -3.73 23.16
N TYR A 2 -8.58 -3.00 24.22
CA TYR A 2 -8.80 -1.55 24.28
C TYR A 2 -7.61 -0.85 23.63
N VAL A 3 -7.88 0.11 22.73
CA VAL A 3 -6.85 0.97 22.16
C VAL A 3 -6.99 2.35 22.79
N PRO A 4 -5.95 2.86 23.48
CA PRO A 4 -6.00 4.20 24.05
C PRO A 4 -6.25 5.23 22.95
N SER A 5 -7.29 6.04 23.12
CA SER A 5 -7.77 7.04 22.13
C SER A 5 -6.75 8.14 21.81
N ASP A 6 -5.77 8.34 22.70
CA ASP A 6 -4.70 9.33 22.52
C ASP A 6 -3.62 8.89 21.50
N SER A 7 -3.54 7.59 21.18
CA SER A 7 -2.47 7.05 20.34
C SER A 7 -2.55 7.42 18.85
N PHE A 8 -3.67 8.02 18.40
CA PHE A 8 -3.89 8.38 17.00
C PHE A 8 -4.50 9.79 16.84
N GLY A 9 -4.24 10.69 17.79
CA GLY A 9 -4.79 12.06 17.74
C GLY A 9 -6.32 12.09 17.80
N GLY A 10 -6.93 11.18 18.57
CA GLY A 10 -8.38 11.05 18.72
C GLY A 10 -9.07 10.20 17.64
N LEU A 11 -8.36 9.72 16.62
CA LEU A 11 -8.91 8.80 15.62
C LEU A 11 -8.84 7.35 16.10
N SER A 12 -9.72 6.49 15.59
CA SER A 12 -9.54 5.06 15.77
C SER A 12 -8.45 4.52 14.84
N PRO A 13 -7.76 3.42 15.21
CA PRO A 13 -6.84 2.72 14.31
C PRO A 13 -7.50 2.33 12.99
N GLU A 14 -8.77 1.89 13.03
CA GLU A 14 -9.55 1.51 11.85
C GLU A 14 -9.76 2.71 10.93
N ARG A 15 -10.01 3.91 11.48
CA ARG A 15 -10.11 5.13 10.70
C ARG A 15 -8.77 5.46 10.02
N LYS A 16 -7.66 5.33 10.75
CA LYS A 16 -6.33 5.58 10.18
C LYS A 16 -6.01 4.60 9.05
N ALA A 17 -6.39 3.33 9.20
CA ALA A 17 -6.26 2.32 8.16
C ALA A 17 -7.14 2.63 6.95
N ALA A 18 -8.38 3.05 7.16
CA ALA A 18 -9.30 3.46 6.10
C ALA A 18 -8.77 4.66 5.31
N ASP A 19 -8.15 5.65 5.97
CA ASP A 19 -7.51 6.78 5.29
C ASP A 19 -6.34 6.35 4.40
N ALA A 20 -5.52 5.40 4.88
CA ALA A 20 -4.44 4.84 4.08
C ALA A 20 -4.98 4.08 2.85
N LEU A 21 -6.03 3.29 3.02
CA LEU A 21 -6.71 2.58 1.92
C LEU A 21 -7.33 3.54 0.92
N ARG A 22 -7.93 4.64 1.38
CA ARG A 22 -8.52 5.67 0.50
C ARG A 22 -7.47 6.31 -0.41
N THR A 23 -6.29 6.63 0.13
CA THR A 23 -5.16 7.10 -0.69
C THR A 23 -4.67 6.02 -1.64
N LEU A 24 -4.54 4.76 -1.17
CA LEU A 24 -4.15 3.63 -2.01
C LEU A 24 -5.11 3.42 -3.18
N PHE A 25 -6.42 3.46 -2.97
CA PHE A 25 -7.41 3.31 -4.02
C PHE A 25 -7.37 4.46 -5.03
N THR A 26 -7.04 5.67 -4.58
CA THR A 26 -6.80 6.79 -5.50
C THR A 26 -5.59 6.50 -6.39
N PHE A 27 -4.49 6.00 -5.82
CA PHE A 27 -3.32 5.60 -6.61
C PHE A 27 -3.62 4.47 -7.60
N ILE A 28 -4.35 3.43 -7.18
CA ILE A 28 -4.76 2.31 -8.05
C ILE A 28 -5.64 2.83 -9.18
N ALA A 29 -6.63 3.67 -8.89
CA ALA A 29 -7.49 4.26 -9.90
C ALA A 29 -6.71 5.09 -10.92
N VAL A 30 -5.72 5.88 -10.50
CA VAL A 30 -4.83 6.60 -11.42
C VAL A 30 -4.10 5.63 -12.36
N LYS A 31 -3.60 4.50 -11.85
CA LYS A 31 -2.92 3.49 -12.69
C LYS A 31 -3.88 2.81 -13.67
N ILE A 32 -5.11 2.51 -13.25
CA ILE A 32 -6.15 1.97 -14.13
C ILE A 32 -6.47 2.97 -15.25
N VAL A 33 -6.67 4.24 -14.92
CA VAL A 33 -6.99 5.29 -15.90
C VAL A 33 -5.83 5.50 -16.87
N LEU A 34 -4.57 5.52 -16.40
CA LEU A 34 -3.40 5.57 -17.29
C LEU A 34 -3.39 4.43 -18.30
N ALA A 35 -3.64 3.18 -17.86
CA ALA A 35 -3.71 2.03 -18.75
C ALA A 35 -4.88 2.13 -19.76
N GLN A 36 -6.01 2.69 -19.34
CA GLN A 36 -7.15 2.95 -20.24
C GLN A 36 -6.78 3.97 -21.33
N LEU A 37 -6.06 5.05 -20.97
CA LEU A 37 -5.64 6.11 -21.88
C LEU A 37 -4.51 5.68 -22.84
N GLU A 38 -3.61 4.80 -22.38
CA GLU A 38 -2.56 4.20 -23.20
C GLU A 38 -3.11 3.22 -24.24
N GLY A 39 -4.36 2.78 -24.10
CA GLY A 39 -4.95 1.75 -24.95
C GLY A 39 -4.54 0.32 -24.56
N SER A 40 -3.90 0.13 -23.41
CA SER A 40 -3.44 -1.19 -22.92
C SER A 40 -4.55 -2.00 -22.20
N GLY A 41 -5.78 -1.47 -22.16
CA GLY A 41 -6.94 -2.12 -21.57
C GLY A 41 -7.41 -3.38 -22.32
N ARG A 42 -7.69 -4.46 -21.58
CA ARG A 42 -8.36 -5.66 -22.10
C ARG A 42 -9.83 -5.36 -22.39
N GLY A 43 -10.13 -4.83 -23.57
CA GLY A 43 -11.51 -4.66 -24.03
C GLY A 43 -11.65 -3.57 -25.10
N SER A 44 -12.67 -3.72 -25.95
CA SER A 44 -13.01 -2.84 -27.10
C SER A 44 -13.39 -1.39 -26.74
N LEU A 45 -13.08 -0.92 -25.52
CA LEU A 45 -13.49 0.36 -24.94
C LEU A 45 -12.31 1.26 -24.54
N ALA A 46 -11.06 0.81 -24.69
CA ALA A 46 -9.90 1.66 -24.40
C ALA A 46 -9.71 2.66 -25.56
N SER A 47 -10.07 3.93 -25.33
CA SER A 47 -9.77 5.01 -26.27
C SER A 47 -8.34 5.49 -26.05
N TYR A 48 -7.46 5.26 -27.01
CA TYR A 48 -6.14 5.86 -27.01
C TYR A 48 -6.27 7.39 -26.97
N ASN A 49 -5.83 8.01 -25.88
CA ASN A 49 -5.82 9.46 -25.72
C ASN A 49 -4.46 9.89 -25.16
N ALA A 50 -3.54 10.14 -26.09
CA ALA A 50 -2.16 10.52 -25.77
C ALA A 50 -2.05 11.83 -24.99
N THR A 51 -2.96 12.78 -25.23
CA THR A 51 -2.93 14.09 -24.57
C THR A 51 -3.24 13.95 -23.08
N ASP A 52 -4.35 13.29 -22.74
CA ASP A 52 -4.73 13.08 -21.35
C ASP A 52 -3.78 12.10 -20.63
N TYR A 53 -3.24 11.10 -21.35
CA TYR A 53 -2.20 10.23 -20.83
C TYR A 53 -0.95 11.02 -20.41
N GLN A 54 -0.49 11.91 -21.29
CA GLN A 54 0.69 12.73 -21.04
C GLN A 54 0.42 13.74 -19.91
N ASP A 55 -0.74 14.40 -19.89
CA ASP A 55 -1.11 15.34 -18.84
C ASP A 55 -1.15 14.68 -17.46
N LEU A 56 -1.78 13.50 -17.36
CA LEU A 56 -1.84 12.74 -16.11
C LEU A 56 -0.46 12.25 -15.66
N THR A 57 0.39 11.82 -16.59
CA THR A 57 1.76 11.38 -16.30
C THR A 57 2.61 12.53 -15.78
N THR A 58 2.61 13.68 -16.48
CA THR A 58 3.33 14.88 -16.05
C THR A 58 2.81 15.38 -14.71
N PHE A 59 1.49 15.37 -14.48
CA PHE A 59 0.94 15.80 -13.20
C PHE A 59 1.38 14.90 -12.03
N LEU A 60 1.52 13.59 -12.24
CA LEU A 60 2.06 12.66 -11.22
C LEU A 60 3.53 12.94 -10.89
N GLU A 61 4.33 13.37 -11.86
CA GLU A 61 5.73 13.73 -11.67
C GLU A 61 5.86 15.04 -10.89
N GLU A 62 5.02 16.03 -11.20
CA GLU A 62 5.01 17.35 -10.56
C GLU A 62 4.41 17.33 -9.16
N VAL A 63 3.34 16.56 -8.96
CA VAL A 63 2.58 16.50 -7.70
C VAL A 63 2.55 15.07 -7.19
N PRO A 64 3.39 14.71 -6.20
CA PRO A 64 3.38 13.36 -5.63
C PRO A 64 2.06 13.03 -4.93
N LEU A 65 1.52 11.85 -5.21
CA LEU A 65 0.27 11.35 -4.60
C LEU A 65 0.55 10.85 -3.17
N ARG A 66 0.46 11.77 -2.19
CA ARG A 66 0.60 11.46 -0.75
C ARG A 66 -0.74 11.41 -0.03
N ASP A 67 -1.62 12.34 -0.34
CA ASP A 67 -3.00 12.39 0.12
C ASP A 67 -3.89 12.38 -1.12
N GLY A 68 -4.68 11.31 -1.28
CA GLY A 68 -5.48 11.12 -2.49
C GLY A 68 -6.53 12.21 -2.71
N ASP A 69 -7.16 12.73 -1.66
CA ASP A 69 -8.22 13.73 -1.78
C ASP A 69 -7.64 15.13 -2.06
N ALA A 70 -6.55 15.49 -1.37
CA ALA A 70 -5.85 16.74 -1.64
C ALA A 70 -5.27 16.74 -3.07
N TRP A 71 -4.71 15.62 -3.50
CA TRP A 71 -4.18 15.45 -4.85
C TRP A 71 -5.27 15.56 -5.92
N LEU A 72 -6.42 14.89 -5.73
CA LEU A 72 -7.55 15.00 -6.65
C LEU A 72 -8.15 16.40 -6.69
N THR A 73 -8.14 17.13 -5.58
CA THR A 73 -8.58 18.53 -5.56
C THR A 73 -7.71 19.41 -6.45
N LEU A 74 -6.40 19.13 -6.51
CA LEU A 74 -5.49 19.83 -7.41
C LEU A 74 -5.72 19.40 -8.86
N LEU A 75 -5.90 18.10 -9.13
CA LEU A 75 -6.20 17.61 -10.47
C LEU A 75 -7.51 18.17 -11.01
N LEU A 76 -8.57 18.24 -10.20
CA LEU A 76 -9.87 18.82 -10.58
C LEU A 76 -9.73 20.23 -11.17
N ARG A 77 -8.80 21.03 -10.64
CA ARG A 77 -8.54 22.40 -11.12
C ARG A 77 -7.72 22.45 -12.41
N ARG A 78 -6.94 21.40 -12.69
CA ARG A 78 -6.08 21.29 -13.88
C ARG A 78 -6.82 20.64 -15.05
N ASN A 79 -7.47 19.50 -14.78
CA ASN A 79 -8.19 18.69 -15.73
C ASN A 79 -9.38 18.02 -15.03
N GLU A 80 -10.53 18.68 -15.09
CA GLU A 80 -11.76 18.26 -14.40
C GLU A 80 -12.19 16.86 -14.84
N MET A 81 -12.18 16.59 -16.15
CA MET A 81 -12.66 15.32 -16.71
C MET A 81 -11.80 14.12 -16.25
N LEU A 82 -10.48 14.28 -16.22
CA LEU A 82 -9.58 13.25 -15.69
C LEU A 82 -9.82 12.99 -14.21
N ALA A 83 -9.98 14.05 -13.41
CA ALA A 83 -10.23 13.89 -11.99
C ALA A 83 -11.56 13.18 -11.72
N LEU A 84 -12.64 13.57 -12.41
CA LEU A 84 -13.95 12.92 -12.31
C LEU A 84 -13.85 11.44 -12.68
N ARG A 85 -13.12 11.11 -13.75
CA ARG A 85 -12.90 9.71 -14.16
C ARG A 85 -12.17 8.91 -13.07
N ILE A 86 -11.13 9.47 -12.45
CA ILE A 86 -10.41 8.81 -11.36
C ILE A 86 -11.31 8.65 -10.12
N MET A 87 -12.17 9.64 -9.82
CA MET A 87 -13.13 9.56 -8.72
C MET A 87 -14.16 8.45 -8.92
N GLU A 88 -14.65 8.27 -10.14
CA GLU A 88 -15.54 7.16 -10.51
C GLU A 88 -14.83 5.81 -10.35
N VAL A 89 -13.63 5.67 -10.94
CA VAL A 89 -12.87 4.41 -10.90
C VAL A 89 -12.49 4.02 -9.49
N ARG A 90 -12.06 4.96 -8.62
CA ARG A 90 -11.69 4.62 -7.23
C ARG A 90 -12.90 4.20 -6.40
N ALA A 91 -14.08 4.76 -6.69
CA ALA A 91 -15.32 4.38 -6.02
C ALA A 91 -15.72 2.95 -6.43
N ALA A 92 -15.76 2.68 -7.75
CA ALA A 92 -16.05 1.35 -8.29
C ALA A 92 -15.07 0.30 -7.75
N TYR A 93 -13.76 0.58 -7.81
CA TYR A 93 -12.73 -0.33 -7.31
C TYR A 93 -12.93 -0.68 -5.82
N SER A 94 -13.28 0.30 -5.00
CA SER A 94 -13.46 0.08 -3.55
C SER A 94 -14.65 -0.81 -3.19
N VAL A 95 -15.65 -0.90 -4.06
CA VAL A 95 -16.90 -1.63 -3.81
C VAL A 95 -16.95 -2.95 -4.56
N GLU A 96 -16.51 -2.96 -5.81
CA GLU A 96 -16.73 -4.07 -6.75
C GLU A 96 -15.48 -4.95 -6.90
N ASP A 97 -14.28 -4.36 -6.97
CA ASP A 97 -13.07 -5.09 -7.35
C ASP A 97 -12.14 -5.41 -6.16
N PHE A 98 -12.15 -4.59 -5.12
CA PHE A 98 -11.25 -4.79 -3.99
C PHE A 98 -11.72 -5.94 -3.10
N GLU A 99 -10.91 -6.99 -3.05
CA GLU A 99 -11.17 -8.21 -2.31
C GLU A 99 -10.98 -8.01 -0.79
N TRP A 100 -11.96 -7.39 -0.13
CA TRP A 100 -11.93 -7.07 1.31
C TRP A 100 -11.68 -8.28 2.21
N GLU A 101 -12.32 -9.41 1.92
CA GLU A 101 -12.14 -10.64 2.72
C GLU A 101 -10.72 -11.20 2.56
N SER A 102 -10.16 -11.13 1.36
CA SER A 102 -8.76 -11.51 1.12
C SER A 102 -7.81 -10.57 1.86
N CYS A 103 -8.05 -9.25 1.82
CA CYS A 103 -7.25 -8.27 2.56
C CYS A 103 -7.23 -8.57 4.06
N LYS A 104 -8.41 -8.81 4.65
CA LYS A 104 -8.54 -9.19 6.06
C LYS A 104 -7.81 -10.49 6.37
N LYS A 105 -8.00 -11.52 5.55
CA LYS A 105 -7.35 -12.83 5.73
C LYS A 105 -5.83 -12.71 5.67
N LEU A 106 -5.29 -11.95 4.72
CA LEU A 106 -3.86 -11.71 4.58
C LEU A 106 -3.31 -10.96 5.78
N ALA A 107 -3.93 -9.83 6.15
CA ALA A 107 -3.48 -9.01 7.28
C ALA A 107 -3.38 -9.80 8.59
N VAL A 108 -4.36 -10.67 8.88
CA VAL A 108 -4.37 -11.49 10.09
C VAL A 108 -3.32 -12.62 10.03
N ASN A 109 -3.24 -13.32 8.89
CA ASN A 109 -2.32 -14.46 8.74
C ASN A 109 -0.86 -14.01 8.71
N ASP A 110 -0.57 -12.90 8.05
CA ASP A 110 0.80 -12.42 7.88
C ASP A 110 1.41 -11.97 9.20
N ILE A 111 0.63 -11.40 10.13
CA ILE A 111 1.09 -11.10 11.49
C ILE A 111 1.50 -12.38 12.21
N LYS A 112 0.68 -13.44 12.14
CA LYS A 112 0.98 -14.73 12.76
C LYS A 112 2.26 -15.33 12.17
N ASN A 113 2.36 -15.34 10.84
CA ASN A 113 3.51 -15.88 10.11
C ASN A 113 4.79 -15.09 10.40
N ALA A 114 4.70 -13.76 10.44
CA ALA A 114 5.80 -12.89 10.78
C ALA A 114 6.31 -13.15 12.19
N ASN A 115 5.42 -13.27 13.18
CA ASN A 115 5.79 -13.58 14.56
C ASN A 115 6.52 -14.92 14.68
N VAL A 116 6.01 -15.97 14.01
CA VAL A 116 6.66 -17.29 13.97
C VAL A 116 8.05 -17.20 13.34
N LYS A 117 8.17 -16.48 12.21
CA LYS A 117 9.44 -16.30 11.51
C LYS A 117 10.47 -15.57 12.38
N MET A 118 10.07 -14.48 13.03
CA MET A 118 10.94 -13.71 13.92
C MET A 118 11.41 -14.54 15.12
N MET A 119 10.52 -15.31 15.75
CA MET A 119 10.90 -16.20 16.86
C MET A 119 11.88 -17.29 16.42
N ARG A 120 11.70 -17.86 15.22
CA ARG A 120 12.60 -18.87 14.66
C ARG A 120 13.99 -18.31 14.38
N GLN A 121 14.05 -17.10 13.83
CA GLN A 121 15.30 -16.37 13.60
C GLN A 121 16.01 -16.11 14.92
N TYR A 122 15.30 -15.55 15.90
CA TYR A 122 15.85 -15.28 17.23
C TYR A 122 16.42 -16.54 17.90
N ALA A 123 15.68 -17.67 17.87
CA ALA A 123 16.15 -18.93 18.45
C ALA A 123 17.42 -19.45 17.76
N THR A 124 17.49 -19.30 16.43
CA THR A 124 18.66 -19.70 15.64
C THR A 124 19.88 -18.85 16.01
N ASP A 125 19.70 -17.54 16.16
CA ASP A 125 20.78 -16.61 16.52
C ASP A 125 21.23 -16.79 17.97
N ALA A 126 20.30 -17.11 18.88
CA ALA A 126 20.63 -17.48 20.26
C ALA A 126 21.45 -18.78 20.31
N PHE A 127 21.06 -19.80 19.54
CA PHE A 127 21.80 -21.06 19.47
C PHE A 127 23.22 -20.88 18.92
N LYS A 128 23.38 -20.11 17.83
CA LYS A 128 24.70 -19.79 17.28
C LYS A 128 25.61 -19.09 18.29
N ARG A 129 25.06 -18.17 19.09
CA ARG A 129 25.83 -17.50 20.16
C ARG A 129 26.29 -18.47 21.24
N ALA A 130 25.40 -19.38 21.67
CA ALA A 130 25.73 -20.36 22.70
C ALA A 130 26.79 -21.39 22.25
N VAL A 131 26.74 -21.83 20.98
CA VAL A 131 27.72 -22.78 20.44
C VAL A 131 29.04 -22.09 20.06
N GLY A 132 29.00 -20.82 19.64
CA GLY A 132 30.21 -20.04 19.33
C GLY A 132 31.05 -19.66 20.55
N THR A 133 30.52 -19.75 21.76
CA THR A 133 31.25 -19.50 23.01
C THR A 133 32.02 -20.71 23.56
N ASP A 134 31.80 -21.92 23.02
CA ASP A 134 32.40 -23.15 23.55
C ASP A 134 33.80 -23.49 22.97
N THR A 135 34.31 -22.74 21.98
CA THR A 135 35.59 -23.05 21.32
C THR A 135 36.81 -22.26 21.81
N SER A 136 36.66 -21.37 22.80
CA SER A 136 37.78 -20.56 23.32
C SER A 136 38.33 -21.00 24.69
N GLY A 137 37.95 -22.18 25.19
CA GLY A 137 38.24 -22.61 26.57
C GLY A 137 39.23 -23.76 26.76
N ALA A 138 39.80 -24.35 25.72
CA ALA A 138 40.62 -25.56 25.84
C ALA A 138 41.92 -25.49 25.03
N ASP A 139 42.92 -24.74 25.53
CA ASP A 139 44.30 -25.23 25.46
C ASP A 139 45.23 -24.41 26.37
N THR A 140 45.56 -24.97 27.55
CA THR A 140 46.91 -24.88 28.11
C THR A 140 47.06 -25.91 29.23
N PRO A 141 47.82 -26.98 28.96
CA PRO A 141 48.82 -27.42 29.93
C PRO A 141 50.10 -27.96 29.25
N PRO A 142 51.16 -28.31 30.01
CA PRO A 142 51.45 -28.02 31.41
C PRO A 142 52.59 -26.99 31.61
#